data_AF-A0A7S3VXN2-F1
#
_entry.id   AF-A0A7S3VXN2-F1
#
_cell.length_a   1.000
_cell.length_b   1.000
_cell.length_c   1.000
_cell.angle_alpha   90.00
_cell.angle_beta   90.00
_cell.angle_gamma   90.00
#
_symmetry.space_group_name_H-M   'P 1'
#
loop_
_entity.id
_entity.type
_entity.pdbx_description
1 polymer ?
#
loop_
_entity_poly.entity_id
_entity_poly.type
_entity_poly.pdbx_seq_one_letter_code
_entity_poly.pdbx_strand_id
1 'polypeptide(L)'
;TLVIGDVRLAPPGTLNAAGTRNERGNRVDVDFRRLTFGLDAVLGKPLETPLRKVVVTRQNPDAAQPANDVTYLDATCRITRGGDDALFIFVRERGNRPMLSLEEREALFAEGGAAITTGSGDADLQKGAPPELKALLREERRDRVEPIASSRVLR
;
A
#
# COMPACT_ATOMS: atom_id res chain seq x y z
N THR A 1 -0.64 -8.32 1.81
CA THR A 1 -1.55 -7.17 1.97
C THR A 1 -2.69 -7.29 1.00
N LEU A 2 -3.93 -7.16 1.46
CA LEU A 2 -5.12 -7.08 0.61
C LEU A 2 -5.63 -5.63 0.61
N VAL A 3 -5.99 -5.12 -0.55
CA VAL A 3 -6.50 -3.75 -0.72
C VAL A 3 -7.84 -3.82 -1.43
N ILE A 4 -8.84 -3.15 -0.86
CA ILE A 4 -10.16 -3.00 -1.48
C ILE A 4 -10.41 -1.50 -1.65
N GLY A 5 -10.77 -1.12 -2.87
CA GLY A 5 -11.09 0.26 -3.20
C GLY A 5 -11.99 0.34 -4.42
N ASP A 6 -12.64 1.49 -4.55
CA ASP A 6 -13.38 1.85 -5.75
C ASP A 6 -12.43 2.48 -6.76
N VAL A 7 -12.71 2.27 -8.04
CA VAL A 7 -11.93 2.84 -9.13
C VAL A 7 -12.83 3.68 -10.02
N ARG A 8 -12.37 4.87 -10.39
CA ARG A 8 -13.09 5.78 -11.28
C ARG A 8 -12.13 6.43 -12.27
N LEU A 9 -12.62 6.74 -13.47
CA LEU A 9 -11.83 7.48 -14.44
C LEU A 9 -11.56 8.88 -13.91
N ALA A 10 -10.30 9.31 -13.96
CA ALA A 10 -9.94 10.66 -13.56
C ALA A 10 -10.19 11.63 -14.71
N PRO A 11 -10.71 12.85 -14.45
CA PRO A 11 -10.86 13.85 -15.49
C PRO A 11 -9.51 14.18 -16.16
N PRO A 12 -9.48 14.46 -17.48
CA PRO A 12 -8.28 14.96 -18.13
C PRO A 12 -7.78 16.25 -17.49
N GLY A 13 -6.45 16.42 -17.46
CA GLY A 13 -5.80 17.62 -16.92
C GLY A 13 -5.64 17.66 -15.40
N THR A 14 -6.13 16.68 -14.64
CA THR A 14 -5.88 16.59 -13.18
C THR A 14 -4.42 16.24 -12.85
N LEU A 15 -3.97 16.54 -11.63
CA LEU A 15 -2.64 16.21 -11.12
C LEU A 15 -2.71 15.02 -10.14
N ASN A 16 -1.69 14.17 -10.14
CA ASN A 16 -1.52 13.13 -9.11
C ASN A 16 -0.64 13.66 -7.95
N ALA A 17 -0.35 12.81 -6.97
CA ALA A 17 0.49 13.17 -5.82
C ALA A 17 1.92 13.61 -6.19
N ALA A 18 2.48 13.09 -7.29
CA ALA A 18 3.77 13.51 -7.83
C ALA A 18 3.72 14.79 -8.68
N GLY A 19 2.53 15.37 -8.91
CA GLY A 19 2.37 16.56 -9.76
C GLY A 19 2.32 16.28 -11.27
N THR A 20 2.21 15.00 -11.67
CA THR A 20 2.07 14.60 -13.08
C THR A 20 0.65 14.85 -13.58
N ARG A 21 0.52 15.52 -14.73
CA ARG A 21 -0.77 15.87 -15.35
C ARG A 21 -1.33 14.72 -16.19
N ASN A 22 -2.63 14.44 -16.03
CA ASN A 22 -3.37 13.46 -16.84
C ASN A 22 -3.70 14.01 -18.24
N GLU A 23 -2.70 14.15 -19.11
CA GLU A 23 -2.89 14.69 -20.48
C GLU A 23 -3.48 13.65 -21.44
N ARG A 24 -3.20 12.38 -21.21
CA ARG A 24 -3.60 11.27 -22.09
C ARG A 24 -4.99 10.71 -21.78
N GLY A 25 -5.62 11.17 -20.70
CA GLY A 25 -6.92 10.66 -20.24
C GLY A 25 -6.89 9.19 -19.81
N ASN A 26 -5.71 8.67 -19.45
CA ASN A 26 -5.47 7.26 -19.10
C ASN A 26 -5.34 7.03 -17.59
N ARG A 27 -5.71 8.03 -16.77
CA ARG A 27 -5.66 7.96 -15.32
C ARG A 27 -6.92 7.37 -14.71
N VAL A 28 -6.72 6.51 -13.71
CA VAL A 28 -7.75 5.97 -12.85
C VAL A 28 -7.50 6.44 -11.43
N ASP A 29 -8.46 7.12 -10.83
CA ASP A 29 -8.46 7.45 -9.41
C ASP A 29 -8.86 6.22 -8.60
N VAL A 30 -8.17 6.02 -7.49
CA VAL A 30 -8.40 4.90 -6.56
C VAL A 30 -8.85 5.44 -5.23
N ASP A 31 -10.04 5.04 -4.82
CA ASP A 31 -10.62 5.37 -3.53
C ASP A 31 -10.53 4.14 -2.63
N PHE A 32 -9.45 4.07 -1.84
CA PHE A 32 -9.29 3.01 -0.87
C PHE A 32 -10.45 3.01 0.11
N ARG A 33 -11.03 1.83 0.36
CA ARG A 33 -12.08 1.58 1.35
C ARG A 33 -11.57 0.77 2.53
N ARG A 34 -10.71 -0.21 2.24
CA ARG A 34 -10.18 -1.15 3.24
C ARG A 34 -8.79 -1.62 2.86
N LEU A 35 -7.91 -1.64 3.86
CA LEU A 35 -6.56 -2.17 3.79
C LEU A 35 -6.43 -3.29 4.83
N THR A 36 -6.12 -4.49 4.40
CA THR A 36 -5.83 -5.61 5.31
C THR A 36 -4.36 -5.94 5.23
N PHE A 37 -3.65 -5.66 6.32
CA PHE A 37 -2.27 -6.07 6.53
C PHE A 37 -2.27 -7.45 7.15
N GLY A 38 -1.59 -8.38 6.51
CA GLY A 38 -1.37 -9.72 7.01
C GLY A 38 0.12 -9.95 7.19
N LEU A 39 0.50 -10.47 8.36
CA LEU A 39 1.85 -10.95 8.62
C LEU A 39 1.73 -12.40 9.05
N ASP A 40 2.23 -13.30 8.20
CA ASP A 40 2.18 -14.75 8.40
C ASP A 40 3.51 -15.32 8.89
N ALA A 41 4.61 -14.61 8.61
CA ALA A 41 5.95 -15.01 8.96
C ALA A 41 6.84 -13.79 9.20
N VAL A 42 7.82 -13.93 10.09
CA VAL A 42 8.86 -12.93 10.37
C VAL A 42 10.22 -13.61 10.22
N LEU A 43 11.12 -13.01 9.43
CA LEU A 43 12.45 -13.57 9.16
C LEU A 43 12.42 -15.04 8.67
N GLY A 44 11.43 -15.38 7.83
CA GLY A 44 11.25 -16.72 7.28
C GLY A 44 10.66 -17.76 8.23
N LYS A 45 10.37 -17.39 9.49
CA LYS A 45 9.69 -18.27 10.45
C LYS A 45 8.19 -17.98 10.48
N PRO A 46 7.32 -18.99 10.28
CA PRO A 46 5.88 -18.81 10.44
C PRO A 46 5.53 -18.34 11.85
N LEU A 47 4.53 -17.47 11.96
CA LEU A 47 3.94 -17.09 13.24
C LEU A 47 2.91 -18.16 13.64
N GLU A 48 2.93 -18.59 14.90
CA GLU A 48 1.92 -19.54 15.44
C GLU A 48 0.51 -18.98 15.29
N THR A 49 0.36 -17.67 15.48
CA THR A 49 -0.87 -16.94 15.18
C THR A 49 -0.57 -15.83 14.17
N PRO A 50 -1.09 -15.93 12.94
CA PRO A 50 -0.96 -14.88 11.95
C PRO A 50 -1.52 -13.54 12.46
N LEU A 51 -0.76 -12.47 12.29
CA LEU A 51 -1.28 -11.13 12.60
C LEU A 51 -2.11 -10.65 11.42
N ARG A 52 -3.31 -10.16 11.73
CA ARG A 52 -4.21 -9.52 10.79
C ARG A 52 -4.62 -8.17 11.35
N LYS A 53 -4.31 -7.11 10.61
CA LYS A 53 -4.79 -5.78 10.92
C LYS A 53 -5.62 -5.26 9.77
N VAL A 54 -6.90 -5.09 10.06
CA VAL A 54 -7.81 -4.45 9.13
C VAL A 54 -7.90 -2.97 9.44
N VAL A 55 -7.85 -2.19 8.38
CA VAL A 55 -7.96 -0.76 8.41
C VAL A 55 -9.07 -0.33 7.46
N VAL A 56 -10.02 0.44 7.98
CA VAL A 56 -11.06 1.09 7.17
C VAL A 56 -10.60 2.51 6.88
N THR A 57 -10.61 2.90 5.62
CA THR A 57 -10.03 4.17 5.19
C THR A 57 -11.11 5.24 5.07
N ARG A 58 -10.83 6.42 5.63
CA ARG A 58 -11.62 7.63 5.40
C ARG A 58 -10.91 8.49 4.36
N GLN A 59 -11.70 9.02 3.43
CA GLN A 59 -11.17 9.97 2.45
C GLN A 59 -10.87 11.30 3.14
N ASN A 60 -9.69 11.83 2.85
CA ASN A 60 -9.35 13.22 3.13
C ASN A 60 -9.49 14.01 1.82
N PRO A 61 -10.42 14.98 1.72
CA PRO A 61 -10.57 15.78 0.50
C PRO A 61 -9.35 16.64 0.19
N ASP A 62 -8.52 16.96 1.19
CA ASP A 62 -7.34 17.81 1.05
C ASP A 62 -6.08 17.00 0.70
N ALA A 63 -6.14 15.67 0.76
CA ALA A 63 -5.01 14.82 0.40
C ALA A 63 -4.94 14.62 -1.12
N ALA A 64 -3.74 14.40 -1.63
CA ALA A 64 -3.56 14.04 -3.03
C ALA A 64 -4.31 12.72 -3.33
N GLN A 65 -5.13 12.73 -4.38
CA GLN A 65 -5.89 11.58 -4.81
C GLN A 65 -4.94 10.46 -5.26
N PRO A 66 -5.01 9.27 -4.64
CA PRO A 66 -4.31 8.11 -5.15
C PRO A 66 -4.80 7.79 -6.56
N ALA A 67 -3.87 7.64 -7.49
CA ALA A 67 -4.19 7.43 -8.89
C ALA A 67 -3.15 6.52 -9.56
N ASN A 68 -3.57 5.86 -10.63
CA ASN A 68 -2.71 5.08 -11.51
C ASN A 68 -2.88 5.55 -12.95
N ASP A 69 -1.76 5.88 -13.61
CA ASP A 69 -1.73 6.16 -15.04
C ASP A 69 -1.50 4.86 -15.80
N VAL A 70 -2.49 4.42 -16.58
CA VAL A 70 -2.40 3.17 -17.36
C VAL A 70 -1.55 3.42 -18.60
N THR A 71 -0.30 2.97 -18.56
CA THR A 71 0.65 3.15 -19.67
C THR A 71 0.51 2.06 -20.74
N TYR A 72 0.07 0.87 -20.34
CA TYR A 72 -0.18 -0.26 -21.23
C TYR A 72 -1.20 -1.22 -20.59
N LEU A 73 -2.09 -1.79 -21.39
CA LEU A 73 -3.07 -2.78 -20.94
C LEU A 73 -3.43 -3.73 -22.10
N ASP A 74 -3.22 -5.03 -21.91
CA ASP A 74 -3.73 -6.09 -22.77
C ASP A 74 -4.32 -7.25 -21.95
N ALA A 75 -4.64 -8.36 -22.60
CA ALA A 75 -5.26 -9.53 -21.97
C ALA A 75 -4.37 -10.28 -20.95
N THR A 76 -3.07 -10.03 -20.98
CA THR A 76 -2.01 -10.76 -20.27
C THR A 76 -1.17 -9.88 -19.36
N CYS A 77 -1.11 -8.58 -19.62
CA CYS A 77 -0.23 -7.64 -18.96
C CYS A 77 -0.89 -6.28 -18.77
N ARG A 78 -0.59 -5.64 -17.65
CA ARG A 78 -0.90 -4.24 -17.39
C ARG A 78 0.32 -3.54 -16.81
N ILE A 79 0.68 -2.41 -17.39
CA ILE A 79 1.74 -1.53 -16.89
C ILE A 79 1.11 -0.23 -16.43
N THR A 80 1.27 0.10 -15.15
CA THR A 80 0.76 1.34 -14.56
C THR A 80 1.87 2.14 -13.93
N ARG A 81 1.76 3.46 -13.99
CA ARG A 81 2.55 4.36 -13.18
C ARG A 81 1.71 4.81 -11.98
N GLY A 82 2.21 4.61 -10.77
CA GLY A 82 1.56 5.01 -9.53
C GLY A 82 1.53 6.54 -9.35
N GLY A 83 0.77 6.99 -8.36
CA GLY A 83 0.68 8.41 -8.00
C GLY A 83 2.00 9.00 -7.49
N ASP A 84 2.96 8.15 -7.10
CA ASP A 84 4.34 8.44 -6.72
C ASP A 84 5.34 8.31 -7.88
N ASP A 85 4.84 8.19 -9.12
CA ASP A 85 5.58 7.93 -10.35
C ASP A 85 6.33 6.58 -10.43
N ALA A 86 6.14 5.69 -9.45
CA ALA A 86 6.69 4.33 -9.52
C ALA A 86 6.03 3.52 -10.65
N LEU A 87 6.81 2.65 -11.31
CA LEU A 87 6.31 1.79 -12.38
C LEU A 87 5.97 0.40 -11.82
N PHE A 88 4.74 -0.04 -12.08
CA PHE A 88 4.24 -1.36 -11.70
C PHE A 88 3.88 -2.17 -12.94
N ILE A 89 4.41 -3.39 -13.02
CA ILE A 89 4.12 -4.35 -14.10
C ILE A 89 3.34 -5.51 -13.48
N PHE A 90 2.12 -5.70 -13.94
CA PHE A 90 1.25 -6.79 -13.51
C PHE A 90 1.08 -7.77 -14.67
N VAL A 91 1.57 -8.98 -14.48
CA VAL A 91 1.34 -10.09 -15.42
C VAL A 91 0.21 -10.95 -14.87
N ARG A 92 -0.71 -11.33 -15.75
CA ARG A 92 -1.80 -12.23 -15.40
C ARG A 92 -1.24 -13.62 -15.11
N GLU A 93 -1.46 -14.12 -13.90
CA GLU A 93 -1.16 -15.51 -13.57
C GLU A 93 -2.01 -16.48 -14.42
N ARG A 94 -1.44 -17.64 -14.78
CA ARG A 94 -2.18 -18.69 -15.47
C ARG A 94 -3.15 -19.36 -14.49
N GLY A 95 -4.43 -19.09 -14.67
CA GLY A 95 -5.52 -19.60 -13.84
C GLY A 95 -6.60 -18.54 -13.69
N ASN A 96 -7.85 -18.89 -13.96
CA ASN A 96 -8.96 -17.96 -13.79
C ASN A 96 -9.35 -17.96 -12.30
N ARG A 97 -8.81 -17.02 -11.53
CA ARG A 97 -9.46 -16.62 -10.27
C ARG A 97 -10.47 -15.53 -10.64
N PRO A 98 -11.79 -15.80 -10.60
CA PRO A 98 -12.78 -14.77 -10.83
C PRO A 98 -12.61 -13.65 -9.80
N MET A 99 -13.00 -12.43 -10.18
CA MET A 99 -13.14 -11.38 -9.17
C MET A 99 -14.19 -11.80 -8.14
N LEU A 100 -14.01 -11.34 -6.90
CA LEU A 100 -15.00 -11.53 -5.85
C LEU A 100 -16.35 -10.95 -6.26
N SER A 101 -17.42 -11.65 -5.93
CA SER A 101 -18.79 -11.17 -6.10
C SER A 101 -19.05 -9.92 -5.23
N LEU A 102 -20.19 -9.26 -5.42
CA LEU A 102 -20.58 -8.16 -4.53
C LEU A 102 -20.75 -8.64 -3.08
N GLU A 103 -21.44 -9.76 -2.88
CA GLU A 103 -21.67 -10.37 -1.56
C GLU A 103 -20.36 -10.79 -0.88
N GLU A 104 -19.44 -11.40 -1.62
CA GLU A 104 -18.12 -11.78 -1.08
C GLU A 104 -17.30 -10.54 -0.66
N ARG A 105 -17.41 -9.45 -1.41
CA ARG A 105 -16.79 -8.17 -1.03
C ARG A 105 -17.44 -7.58 0.21
N GLU A 106 -18.77 -7.56 0.29
CA GLU A 106 -19.50 -7.05 1.46
C GLU A 106 -19.22 -7.86 2.73
N ALA A 107 -19.13 -9.20 2.61
CA ALA A 107 -18.75 -10.08 3.71
C ALA A 107 -17.33 -9.76 4.22
N LEU A 108 -16.38 -9.53 3.30
CA LEU A 108 -15.05 -9.05 3.69
C LEU A 108 -15.11 -7.69 4.40
N PHE A 109 -16.00 -6.78 4.00
CA PHE A 109 -16.15 -5.49 4.70
C PHE A 109 -16.73 -5.63 6.11
N ALA A 110 -17.65 -6.58 6.32
CA ALA A 110 -18.34 -6.79 7.60
C ALA A 110 -17.41 -7.23 8.75
N GLU A 111 -16.23 -7.78 8.47
CA GLU A 111 -15.23 -8.16 9.50
C GLU A 111 -14.71 -6.99 10.35
N GLY A 112 -15.03 -5.73 9.99
CA GLY A 112 -14.64 -4.55 10.76
C GLY A 112 -13.13 -4.24 10.68
N GLY A 113 -12.68 -3.16 11.35
CA GLY A 113 -11.28 -2.74 11.37
C GLY A 113 -11.09 -1.34 11.97
N ALA A 114 -9.85 -0.95 12.29
CA ALA A 114 -9.56 0.37 12.81
C ALA A 114 -9.72 1.44 11.71
N ALA A 115 -10.43 2.53 11.98
CA ALA A 115 -10.57 3.62 11.01
C ALA A 115 -9.27 4.45 10.95
N ILE A 116 -8.66 4.60 9.76
CA ILE A 116 -7.58 5.57 9.52
C ILE A 116 -7.94 6.47 8.33
N THR A 117 -7.32 7.63 8.25
CA THR A 117 -7.41 8.51 7.08
C THR A 117 -6.24 8.22 6.15
N THR A 118 -6.48 7.96 4.87
CA THR A 118 -5.40 7.77 3.88
C THR A 118 -4.99 9.09 3.25
N GLY A 119 -3.69 9.34 3.10
CA GLY A 119 -3.15 10.56 2.47
C GLY A 119 -1.97 11.22 3.19
N SER A 120 -1.69 10.84 4.44
CA SER A 120 -0.46 11.21 5.15
C SER A 120 0.57 10.09 5.01
N GLY A 121 1.63 10.32 4.24
CA GLY A 121 2.79 9.44 4.23
C GLY A 121 3.33 9.23 5.65
N ASP A 122 3.56 7.97 6.01
CA ASP A 122 4.32 7.39 7.14
C ASP A 122 4.18 7.91 8.57
N ALA A 123 3.67 9.11 8.82
CA ALA A 123 3.74 9.75 10.14
C ALA A 123 2.74 9.17 11.17
N ASP A 124 1.63 8.58 10.72
CA ASP A 124 0.57 8.09 11.62
C ASP A 124 0.59 6.58 11.89
N LEU A 125 1.40 5.80 11.15
CA LEU A 125 1.51 4.36 11.36
C LEU A 125 2.06 4.01 12.75
N GLN A 126 2.91 4.87 13.33
CA GLN A 126 3.47 4.64 14.67
C GLN A 126 2.46 4.87 15.81
N LYS A 127 1.49 5.77 15.65
CA LYS A 127 0.49 6.02 16.71
C LYS A 127 -0.49 4.85 16.83
N GLY A 128 -0.91 4.28 15.69
CA GLY A 128 -1.89 3.19 15.64
C GLY A 128 -1.30 1.77 15.61
N ALA A 129 0.02 1.57 15.57
CA ALA A 129 0.60 0.23 15.51
C ALA A 129 0.34 -0.58 16.81
N PRO A 130 -0.05 -1.88 16.69
CA PRO A 130 -0.15 -2.79 17.83
C PRO A 130 1.17 -2.85 18.62
N PRO A 131 1.13 -3.06 19.94
CA PRO A 131 2.33 -3.11 20.79
C PRO A 131 3.41 -4.08 20.28
N GLU A 132 3.01 -5.20 19.70
CA GLU A 132 3.90 -6.26 19.20
C GLU A 132 4.74 -5.77 18.01
N LEU A 133 4.11 -5.01 17.10
CA LEU A 133 4.78 -4.39 15.94
C LEU A 133 5.73 -3.26 16.38
N LYS A 134 5.40 -2.54 17.46
CA LYS A 134 6.26 -1.50 18.03
C LYS A 134 7.52 -2.07 18.68
N ALA A 135 7.44 -3.28 19.26
CA ALA A 135 8.58 -3.96 19.85
C ALA A 135 9.59 -4.40 18.77
N LEU A 136 9.11 -5.06 17.70
CA LEU A 136 9.92 -5.47 16.55
C LEU A 136 10.66 -4.29 15.88
N LEU A 137 9.98 -3.15 15.68
CA LEU A 137 10.59 -1.95 15.10
C LEU A 137 11.61 -1.24 16.01
N ARG A 138 11.58 -1.51 17.32
CA ARG A 138 12.56 -0.98 18.29
C ARG A 138 13.81 -1.84 18.38
N GLU A 139 13.68 -3.16 18.23
CA GLU A 139 14.82 -4.09 18.25
C GLU A 139 15.75 -3.87 17.06
N GLU A 140 15.24 -3.69 15.83
CA GLU A 140 16.08 -3.44 14.66
C GLU A 140 16.91 -2.15 14.73
N ARG A 141 16.47 -1.13 15.50
CA ARG A 141 17.25 0.10 15.67
C ARG A 141 18.40 -0.06 16.67
N ARG A 142 18.34 -1.04 17.58
CA ARG A 142 19.46 -1.33 18.49
C ARG A 142 20.59 -2.02 17.77
N ASP A 143 20.29 -2.87 16.79
CA ASP A 143 21.29 -3.66 16.08
C ASP A 143 22.01 -2.91 14.94
N ARG A 144 21.59 -1.66 14.65
CA ARG A 144 22.20 -0.81 13.60
C ARG A 144 23.12 0.30 14.11
N VAL A 145 23.42 0.34 15.41
CA VAL A 145 24.36 1.33 15.97
C VAL A 145 25.52 0.62 16.65
N GLU A 146 26.44 0.07 15.84
CA GLU A 146 27.84 0.00 16.27
C GLU A 146 28.60 1.17 15.62
N PRO A 147 29.28 2.03 16.41
CA PRO A 147 30.13 3.06 15.85
C PRO A 147 31.37 2.40 15.24
N ILE A 148 31.57 2.59 13.93
CA ILE A 148 32.86 2.29 13.29
C ILE A 148 33.90 3.20 13.96
N ALA A 149 34.71 2.62 14.84
CA ALA A 149 35.84 3.29 15.45
C ALA A 149 36.81 3.73 14.35
N SER A 150 37.08 5.03 14.29
CA SER A 150 38.09 5.63 13.43
C SER A 150 39.48 5.12 13.84
N SER A 151 40.05 4.20 13.06
CA SER A 151 41.46 3.84 13.18
C SER A 151 42.30 4.76 12.29
N ARG A 152 43.00 5.70 12.93
CA ARG A 152 44.24 6.28 12.40
C ARG A 152 45.20 5.15 12.02
N VAL A 153 45.71 5.16 10.79
CA VAL A 153 47.03 4.60 10.50
C VAL A 153 47.85 5.67 9.77
N LEU A 154 48.88 6.12 10.47
CA LEU A 154 50.02 6.84 9.93
C LEU A 154 50.87 5.87 9.09
N ARG A 155 51.12 6.20 7.83
CA ARG A 155 52.44 6.46 7.25
C ARG A 155 52.29 6.78 5.76
#